data_AF-Q4BXK5-F1
#
_entry.id   AF-Q4BXK5-F1
#
_cell.length_a   1.000
_cell.length_b   1.000
_cell.length_c   1.000
_cell.angle_alpha   90.00
_cell.angle_beta   90.00
_cell.angle_gamma   90.00
#
_symmetry.space_group_name_H-M   'P 1'
#
loop_
_entity.id
_entity.type
_entity.pdbx_description
1 polymer ?
#
loop_
_entity_poly.entity_id
_entity_poly.type
_entity_poly.pdbx_seq_one_letter_code
_entity_poly.pdbx_strand_id
1 'polypeptide(L)' 'MRQEKKSYYTNLQAANLARTDFQGANMKGVDLSRANLMGANLKEAKVISKKKFPTHSQNLFVEHLK' A
#
# COMPACT_ATOMS: atom_id res chain seq x y z
N MET A 1 11.44 -12.49 26.49
CA MET A 1 10.23 -11.70 26.18
C MET A 1 10.45 -10.98 24.85
N ARG A 2 9.83 -11.43 23.76
CA ARG A 2 9.88 -10.71 22.48
C ARG A 2 8.88 -9.56 22.59
N GLN A 3 9.35 -8.32 22.61
CA GLN A 3 8.45 -7.17 22.46
C GLN A 3 7.90 -7.21 21.04
N GLU A 4 6.64 -7.59 20.88
CA GLU A 4 5.92 -7.36 19.62
C GLU A 4 5.78 -5.87 19.44
N LYS A 5 6.65 -5.31 18.59
CA LYS A 5 6.58 -3.93 18.15
C LYS A 5 5.27 -3.79 17.38
N LYS A 6 4.20 -3.38 18.09
CA LYS A 6 2.88 -3.13 17.52
C LYS A 6 3.04 -2.00 16.51
N SER A 7 3.34 -2.34 15.27
CA SER A 7 3.41 -1.40 14.17
C SER A 7 1.98 -1.03 13.85
N TYR A 8 1.54 0.14 14.30
CA TYR A 8 0.22 0.68 13.98
C TYR A 8 0.18 0.96 12.48
N TYR A 9 -0.22 -0.04 11.69
CA TYR A 9 -0.48 0.13 10.27
C TYR A 9 -1.79 0.93 10.15
N THR A 10 -1.71 2.16 9.66
CA THR A 10 -2.90 2.98 9.40
C THR A 10 -3.53 2.52 8.08
N ASN A 11 -4.77 2.05 8.14
CA ASN A 11 -5.54 1.67 6.97
C ASN A 11 -6.36 2.89 6.49
N LEU A 12 -6.02 3.42 5.32
CA LEU A 12 -6.77 4.48 4.63
C LEU A 12 -7.31 3.97 3.29
N GLN A 13 -7.58 2.66 3.20
CA GLN A 13 -8.14 2.04 2.01
C GLN A 13 -9.46 2.72 1.63
N ALA A 14 -9.59 3.06 0.35
CA ALA A 14 -10.76 3.75 -0.20
C ALA A 14 -11.12 5.11 0.44
N ALA A 15 -10.22 5.69 1.26
CA ALA A 15 -10.46 6.99 1.87
C ALA A 15 -10.53 8.10 0.81
N ASN A 16 -11.40 9.09 1.01
CA ASN A 16 -11.41 10.30 0.21
C ASN A 16 -10.43 11.32 0.80
N LEU A 17 -9.25 11.42 0.20
CA LEU A 17 -8.15 12.32 0.60
C LEU A 17 -7.90 13.38 -0.49
N ALA A 18 -8.93 13.69 -1.29
CA ALA A 18 -8.82 14.66 -2.36
C ALA A 18 -8.46 16.04 -1.79
N ARG A 19 -7.57 16.76 -2.49
CA ARG A 19 -7.10 18.11 -2.12
C ARG A 19 -6.51 18.23 -0.71
N THR A 20 -6.08 17.12 -0.11
CA THR A 20 -5.44 17.13 1.21
C THR A 20 -3.95 17.46 1.08
N ASP A 21 -3.42 18.25 2.01
CA ASP A 21 -2.00 18.55 2.09
C ASP A 21 -1.25 17.51 2.92
N PHE A 22 -0.40 16.72 2.26
CA PHE A 22 0.50 15.74 2.87
C PHE A 22 1.97 16.13 2.67
N GLN A 23 2.27 17.43 2.48
CA GLN A 23 3.65 17.86 2.30
C GLN A 23 4.53 17.41 3.47
N GLY A 24 5.61 16.67 3.16
CA GLY A 24 6.53 16.13 4.16
C GLY A 24 5.97 14.98 5.03
N ALA A 25 4.75 14.51 4.77
CA ALA A 25 4.12 13.47 5.59
C ALA A 25 4.86 12.12 5.50
N ASN A 26 5.04 11.45 6.63
CA ASN A 26 5.54 10.08 6.67
C ASN A 26 4.38 9.08 6.62
N MET A 27 4.07 8.59 5.42
CA MET A 27 3.02 7.61 5.19
C MET A 27 3.60 6.18 5.02
N LYS A 28 4.75 5.90 5.64
CA LYS A 28 5.38 4.58 5.57
C LYS A 28 4.49 3.53 6.24
N GLY A 29 4.01 2.57 5.46
CA GLY A 29 3.16 1.49 5.94
C GLY A 29 1.66 1.80 5.93
N VAL A 30 1.27 2.99 5.45
CA VAL A 30 -0.15 3.32 5.27
C VAL A 30 -0.68 2.58 4.05
N ASP A 31 -1.79 1.87 4.21
CA ASP A 31 -2.51 1.31 3.07
C ASP A 31 -3.38 2.39 2.43
N LEU A 32 -2.95 2.90 1.28
CA LEU A 32 -3.67 3.88 0.46
C LEU A 32 -4.39 3.20 -0.73
N SER A 33 -4.56 1.88 -0.71
CA SER A 33 -5.22 1.15 -1.80
C SER A 33 -6.60 1.74 -2.06
N ARG A 34 -6.89 2.08 -3.31
CA ARG A 34 -8.18 2.70 -3.74
C ARG A 34 -8.47 4.07 -3.12
N ALA A 35 -7.55 4.72 -2.39
CA ALA A 35 -7.77 6.06 -1.85
C ALA A 35 -7.88 7.09 -2.98
N ASN A 36 -8.80 8.04 -2.83
CA ASN A 36 -8.90 9.19 -3.74
C ASN A 36 -7.90 10.27 -3.33
N LEU A 37 -6.81 10.41 -4.07
CA LEU A 37 -5.76 11.42 -3.85
C LEU A 37 -5.83 12.56 -4.86
N MET A 38 -6.97 12.76 -5.53
CA MET A 38 -7.10 13.79 -6.56
C MET A 38 -6.76 15.18 -6.01
N GLY A 39 -5.73 15.81 -6.56
CA GLY A 39 -5.26 17.13 -6.13
C GLY A 39 -4.59 17.17 -4.75
N ALA A 40 -4.27 16.04 -4.14
CA ALA A 40 -3.52 16.02 -2.88
C ALA A 40 -2.09 16.53 -3.08
N ASN A 41 -1.59 17.34 -2.14
CA ASN A 41 -0.19 17.78 -2.15
C ASN A 41 0.69 16.70 -1.51
N LEU A 42 1.44 15.97 -2.33
CA LEU A 42 2.34 14.89 -1.89
C LEU A 42 3.82 15.30 -1.92
N LYS A 43 4.11 16.61 -1.99
CA LYS A 43 5.49 17.11 -2.04
C LYS A 43 6.29 16.60 -0.84
N GLU A 44 7.46 16.02 -1.06
CA GLU A 44 8.32 15.46 0.00
C GLU A 44 7.66 14.37 0.88
N ALA A 45 6.50 13.84 0.50
CA ALA A 45 5.83 12.79 1.25
C ALA A 45 6.60 11.46 1.14
N LYS A 46 6.79 10.79 2.27
CA LYS A 46 7.44 9.47 2.34
C LYS A 46 6.38 8.38 2.24
N VAL A 47 6.08 7.95 1.01
CA VAL A 47 5.22 6.79 0.74
C VAL A 47 6.07 5.58 0.38
N ILE A 48 5.80 4.42 0.98
CA ILE A 48 6.20 3.15 0.38
C ILE A 48 5.01 2.63 -0.41
N SER A 49 5.05 2.72 -1.74
CA SER A 49 4.09 1.98 -2.54
C SER A 49 4.36 0.50 -2.30
N LYS A 50 3.38 -0.22 -1.71
CA LYS A 50 3.41 -1.68 -1.80
C LYS A 50 3.29 -1.99 -3.28
N LYS A 51 4.42 -2.30 -3.92
CA LYS A 51 4.50 -2.66 -5.34
C LYS A 51 3.40 -3.70 -5.60
N LYS A 52 2.58 -3.38 -6.60
CA LYS A 52 1.59 -4.24 -7.25
C LYS A 52 2.07 -5.68 -7.20
N PHE A 53 1.31 -6.56 -6.55
CA PHE A 53 1.56 -8.00 -6.64
C PHE A 53 1.74 -8.36 -8.12
N PRO A 54 2.76 -9.15 -8.51
CA PRO A 54 2.76 -9.73 -9.85
C PRO A 54 1.42 -10.47 -9.98
N THR A 55 0.62 -10.05 -10.96
CA THR A 55 -0.65 -10.69 -11.27
C THR A 55 -0.36 -12.16 -11.52
N HIS A 56 -0.80 -12.98 -10.59
CA HIS A 56 -0.73 -14.41 -10.65
C HIS A 56 -1.59 -14.89 -11.82
N SER A 57 -0.96 -15.09 -12.96
CA SER A 57 -1.54 -15.88 -14.04
C SER A 57 -1.35 -17.33 -13.63
N GLN A 58 -2.32 -17.89 -12.89
CA GLN A 58 -2.39 -19.34 -12.69
C GLN A 58 -3.36 -19.94 -13.69
N ASN A 59 -2.82 -20.84 -14.53
CA ASN A 59 -3.44 -22.10 -14.93
C ASN A 59 -2.28 -23.11 -14.99
N LEU A 60 -2.10 -23.91 -13.94
CA LEU A 60 -2.71 -25.22 -13.68
C LEU A 60 -1.89 -26.36 -14.29
N PHE A 61 -1.32 -27.11 -13.36
CA PHE A 61 -0.73 -28.44 -13.45
C PHE A 61 -1.34 -29.32 -14.56
N VAL A 62 -0.50 -29.89 -15.44
CA VAL A 62 -0.73 -31.27 -15.89
C VAL A 62 0.61 -32.01 -15.92
N GLU A 63 0.76 -32.87 -14.91
CA GLU A 63 1.36 -34.20 -14.97
C GLU A 63 2.81 -34.33 -15.45
N HIS A 64 3.66 -34.55 -14.44
CA HIS A 64 4.74 -35.53 -14.44
C HIS A 64 4.45 -36.71 -15.37
N LEU A 65 5.24 -36.97 -16.42
CA LEU A 65 5.58 -38.32 -16.89
C LEU A 65 6.78 -38.27 -17.86
N LYS A 66 7.97 -38.60 -17.32
CA LYS A 66 9.24 -39.01 -17.96
C LYS A 66 9.90 -38.06 -18.95
#